data_AF-A0A931SMK5-F1
#
_entry.id   AF-A0A931SMK5-F1
#
_cell.length_a   1.000
_cell.length_b   1.000
_cell.length_c   1.000
_cell.angle_alpha   90.00
_cell.angle_beta   90.00
_cell.angle_gamma   90.00
#
_symmetry.space_group_name_H-M   'P 1'
#
loop_
_entity.id
_entity.type
_entity.pdbx_description
1 polymer ?
#
loop_
_entity_poly.entity_id
_entity_poly.type
_entity_poly.pdbx_seq_one_letter_code
_entity_poly.pdbx_strand_id
1 'polypeptide(L)' 'ALDKKTGEIIWETQIPAGEQSGLPMTYMHRGKQYIVFAAAGKPATQTAAQIIAYALPDPPRAGAAAAPRVD' A
#
# COMPACT_ATOMS: atom_id res chain seq x y z
N ALA A 1 -5.05 -7.27 -4.28
CA ALA A 1 -5.60 -6.59 -5.47
C ALA A 1 -5.96 -7.65 -6.48
N LEU A 2 -7.15 -7.55 -7.09
CA LEU A 2 -7.66 -8.51 -8.05
C LEU A 2 -7.72 -7.88 -9.43
N ASP A 3 -7.46 -8.66 -10.47
CA ASP A 3 -7.84 -8.28 -11.83
C ASP A 3 -9.37 -8.16 -11.92
N LYS A 4 -9.85 -7.05 -12.47
CA LYS A 4 -11.30 -6.76 -12.51
C LYS A 4 -12.08 -7.70 -13.43
N LYS A 5 -11.45 -8.24 -14.47
CA LYS A 5 -12.08 -9.09 -15.49
C LYS A 5 -12.06 -10.56 -15.07
N THR A 6 -10.92 -11.03 -14.55
CA THR A 6 -10.71 -12.45 -14.25
C THR A 6 -10.92 -12.79 -12.78
N GLY A 7 -10.75 -11.82 -11.88
CA GLY A 7 -10.76 -12.05 -10.43
C GLY A 7 -9.46 -12.64 -9.89
N GLU A 8 -8.43 -12.80 -10.72
CA GLU A 8 -7.14 -13.33 -10.30
C GLU A 8 -6.41 -12.36 -9.37
N ILE A 9 -5.63 -12.89 -8.42
CA ILE A 9 -4.80 -12.08 -7.53
C ILE A 9 -3.60 -11.55 -8.32
N ILE A 10 -3.49 -10.23 -8.43
CA ILE A 10 -2.37 -9.54 -9.11
C ILE A 10 -1.36 -8.94 -8.14
N TRP A 11 -1.76 -8.71 -6.89
CA TRP A 11 -0.86 -8.21 -5.84
C TRP A 11 -1.44 -8.52 -4.47
N GLU A 12 -0.57 -8.85 -3.53
CA GLU A 12 -0.92 -9.03 -2.12
C GLU A 12 0.22 -8.55 -1.23
N THR A 13 -0.12 -8.23 0.01
CA THR A 13 0.87 -7.89 1.02
C THR A 13 0.33 -8.27 2.38
N GLN A 14 1.25 -8.42 3.33
CA GLN A 14 0.87 -8.56 4.73
C GLN A 14 0.64 -7.15 5.30
N ILE A 15 -0.52 -6.96 5.92
CA ILE A 15 -0.81 -5.72 6.64
C ILE A 15 0.08 -5.69 7.89
N PRO A 16 0.95 -4.68 8.06
CA PRO A 16 1.86 -4.63 9.21
C PRO A 16 1.15 -4.54 10.57
N ALA A 17 -0.08 -4.04 10.57
CA ALA A 17 -0.94 -3.94 11.73
C ALA A 17 -1.82 -5.21 11.91
N GLY A 18 -3.02 -5.06 12.46
CA GLY A 18 -3.99 -6.13 12.51
C GLY A 18 -4.64 -6.41 11.16
N GLU A 19 -5.96 -6.63 11.17
CA GLU A 19 -6.71 -6.94 9.95
C GLU A 19 -7.23 -5.66 9.29
N GLN A 20 -7.42 -5.70 7.97
CA GLN A 20 -8.14 -4.63 7.28
C GLN A 20 -9.54 -4.50 7.89
N SER A 21 -9.91 -3.28 8.24
CA SER A 21 -11.24 -2.91 8.73
C SER A 21 -11.82 -1.83 7.84
N GLY A 22 -13.11 -1.97 7.51
CA GLY A 22 -13.81 -1.04 6.63
C GLY A 22 -13.49 -1.21 5.15
N LEU A 23 -14.15 -0.39 4.34
CA LEU A 23 -14.01 -0.39 2.88
C LEU A 23 -12.81 0.46 2.46
N PRO A 24 -11.98 -0.02 1.51
CA PRO A 24 -10.90 0.78 0.97
C PRO A 24 -11.46 1.96 0.14
N MET A 25 -10.73 3.06 0.13
CA MET A 25 -11.00 4.24 -0.70
C MET A 25 -9.75 4.69 -1.44
N THR A 26 -9.89 5.56 -2.44
CA THR A 26 -8.76 6.15 -3.17
C THR A 26 -8.89 7.67 -3.28
N TYR A 27 -7.76 8.37 -3.29
CA TYR A 27 -7.70 9.82 -3.56
C TYR A 27 -6.38 10.22 -4.23
N MET A 28 -6.36 11.44 -4.77
CA MET A 28 -5.17 12.08 -5.33
C MET A 28 -4.63 13.15 -4.38
N HIS A 29 -3.32 13.18 -4.17
CA HIS A 29 -2.63 14.27 -3.46
C HIS A 29 -1.30 14.56 -4.14
N ARG A 30 -1.07 15.83 -4.53
CA ARG A 30 0.17 16.29 -5.18
C ARG A 30 0.63 15.42 -6.36
N GLY A 31 -0.33 15.00 -7.21
CA GLY A 31 -0.05 14.19 -8.39
C GLY A 31 0.16 12.69 -8.12
N LYS A 32 0.00 12.24 -6.86
CA LYS A 32 0.14 10.83 -6.48
C LYS A 32 -1.21 10.23 -6.05
N GLN A 33 -1.51 9.03 -6.55
CA GLN A 33 -2.70 8.28 -6.16
C GLN A 33 -2.40 7.43 -4.93
N TYR A 34 -3.35 7.42 -3.99
CA TYR A 34 -3.28 6.59 -2.80
C TYR A 34 -4.48 5.65 -2.73
N ILE A 35 -4.26 4.43 -2.25
CA ILE A 35 -5.30 3.52 -1.79
C ILE A 35 -5.19 3.47 -0.26
N VAL A 36 -6.29 3.78 0.42
CA VAL A 36 -6.32 3.96 1.87
C VAL A 36 -7.41 3.12 2.52
N PHE A 37 -7.09 2.53 3.66
CA PHE A 37 -8.02 1.78 4.49
C PHE A 37 -7.60 1.85 5.96
N ALA A 38 -8.54 1.56 6.86
CA ALA A 38 -8.24 1.38 8.26
C ALA A 38 -7.75 -0.06 8.52
N ALA A 39 -6.74 -0.21 9.34
CA ALA A 39 -6.33 -1.49 9.90
C ALA A 39 -6.68 -1.50 11.38
N ALA A 40 -7.43 -2.51 11.81
CA ALA A 40 -7.74 -2.71 13.22
C ALA A 40 -6.47 -3.03 14.00
N GLY A 41 -6.39 -2.57 15.25
CA GLY A 41 -5.37 -3.05 16.17
C GLY A 41 -5.60 -4.50 16.57
N LYS A 42 -4.57 -5.15 17.10
CA LYS A 42 -4.65 -6.52 17.65
C LYS A 42 -4.19 -6.48 19.11
N PRO A 43 -5.11 -6.57 20.09
CA PRO A 43 -4.76 -6.53 21.51
C PRO A 43 -3.76 -7.60 21.93
N ALA A 44 -3.92 -8.83 21.41
CA ALA A 44 -3.05 -9.97 21.71
C ALA A 44 -1.58 -9.74 21.32
N THR A 45 -1.33 -8.93 20.29
CA THR A 45 0.01 -8.56 19.81
C THR A 45 0.38 -7.12 20.16
N GLN A 46 -0.43 -6.46 21.00
CA GLN A 46 -0.27 -5.05 21.39
C GLN A 46 -0.10 -4.09 20.20
N THR A 47 -0.72 -4.41 19.07
CA THR A 47 -0.61 -3.61 17.84
C THR A 47 -1.73 -2.57 17.81
N ALA A 48 -1.37 -1.29 17.66
CA ALA A 48 -2.34 -0.20 17.57
C ALA A 48 -3.09 -0.20 16.24
N ALA A 49 -4.29 0.39 16.22
CA ALA A 49 -5.03 0.64 14.99
C ALA A 49 -4.34 1.74 14.16
N GLN A 50 -4.43 1.64 12.84
CA GLN A 50 -3.72 2.54 11.92
C GLN A 50 -4.56 2.85 10.67
N ILE A 51 -4.32 4.00 10.06
CA ILE A 51 -4.73 4.27 8.68
C ILE A 51 -3.53 3.99 7.79
N ILE A 52 -3.67 3.07 6.84
CA ILE A 52 -2.61 2.67 5.93
C ILE A 52 -2.90 3.24 4.56
N ALA A 53 -1.90 3.87 3.94
CA ALA A 53 -1.98 4.43 2.60
C ALA A 53 -0.87 3.86 1.72
N TYR A 54 -1.24 3.07 0.71
CA TYR A 54 -0.32 2.57 -0.31
C TYR A 54 -0.35 3.47 -1.54
N ALA A 55 0.81 3.60 -2.18
CA ALA A 55 0.97 4.27 -3.46
C ALA A 55 2.17 3.65 -4.19
N LEU A 56 2.21 3.83 -5.51
CA LEU A 56 3.40 3.46 -6.27
C LEU A 56 4.61 4.30 -5.81
N PRO A 57 5.84 3.77 -5.94
CA PRO A 57 7.05 4.57 -5.76
C PRO A 57 6.98 5.82 -6.65
N ASP A 58 7.59 6.92 -6.17
CA ASP A 58 7.75 8.07 -7.06
C ASP A 58 8.62 7.62 -8.25
N PRO A 59 8.32 8.10 -9.48
CA PRO A 59 9.24 7.89 -10.57
C PRO A 59 10.62 8.41 -10.15
N PRO A 60 11.72 7.76 -10.56
CA PRO A 60 13.05 8.26 -10.29
C PRO A 60 13.09 9.74 -10.68
N ARG A 61 13.60 10.61 -9.79
CA ARG A 61 13.81 12.01 -10.16
C ARG A 61 14.59 11.99 -11.48
N ALA A 62 14.09 12.68 -12.50
CA ALA A 62 14.85 12.90 -13.73
C ALA A 62 16.19 13.55 -13.33
N GLY A 63 17.26 12.77 -13.31
CA GLY A 63 18.60 13.19 -12.84
C GLY A 63 19.25 12.33 -11.75
N ALA A 64 18.52 11.48 -11.03
CA ALA A 64 19.13 10.48 -10.15
C ALA A 64 19.43 9.22 -10.96
N ALA A 65 20.62 9.16 -11.55
CA ALA A 65 21.13 7.95 -12.19
C ALA A 65 20.95 6.76 -11.23
N ALA A 66 20.34 5.68 -11.73
CA ALA A 66 20.23 4.43 -11.00
C ALA A 66 21.65 4.01 -10.58
N ALA A 67 21.90 3.98 -9.27
CA ALA A 67 23.14 3.41 -8.74
C ALA A 67 23.27 1.98 -9.30
N PRO A 68 24.44 1.60 -9.83
CA PRO A 68 24.62 0.29 -10.42
C PRO A 68 24.31 -0.76 -9.35
N ARG A 69 23.38 -1.65 -9.67
CA ARG A 69 23.08 -2.82 -8.86
C ARG A 69 24.32 -3.71 -8.98
N VAL A 70 25.14 -3.75 -7.93
CA VAL A 70 26.15 -4.80 -7.76
C VAL A 70 25.39 -6.10 -7.50
N ASP A 71 25.71 -7.08 -8.33
CA ASP A 71 25.22 -8.45 -8.31
C ASP A 71 25.70 -9.24 -7.08
#